data_AF-A0A914RRR0-F1
#
_entry.id   AF-A0A914RRR0-F1
#
_cell.length_a   1.000
_cell.length_b   1.000
_cell.length_c   1.000
_cell.angle_alpha   90.00
_cell.angle_beta   90.00
_cell.angle_gamma   90.00
#
_symmetry.space_group_name_H-M   'P 1'
#
loop_
_entity.id
_entity.type
_entity.pdbx_description
1 polymer ?
#
loop_
_entity_poly.entity_id
_entity_poly.type
_entity_poly.pdbx_seq_one_letter_code
_entity_poly.pdbx_strand_id
1 'polypeptide(L)' 'MIKKRFWFQLQAGLLPFTEGEFEAAFEQLSSENIIMIVDDKVILI' A
#
# COMPACT_ATOMS: atom_id res chain seq x y z
N MET A 1 -6.65 -5.33 -13.45
CA MET A 1 -5.74 -5.16 -12.29
C MET A 1 -4.80 -3.95 -12.39
N ILE A 2 -4.30 -3.60 -13.57
CA ILE A 2 -3.25 -2.55 -13.75
C ILE A 2 -3.70 -1.13 -13.35
N LYS A 3 -4.98 -0.76 -13.53
CA LYS A 3 -5.46 0.61 -13.27
C LYS A 3 -5.63 0.98 -11.79
N LYS A 4 -5.69 0.01 -10.86
CA LYS A 4 -5.96 0.27 -9.43
C LYS A 4 -4.71 0.72 -8.66
N ARG A 5 -3.52 0.25 -9.07
CA ARG A 5 -2.23 0.57 -8.42
C ARG A 5 -1.79 2.04 -8.54
N PHE A 6 -2.24 2.72 -9.60
CA PHE A 6 -1.86 4.09 -9.90
C PHE A 6 -2.36 5.13 -8.87
N TRP A 7 -3.45 4.84 -8.17
CA TRP A 7 -4.10 5.80 -7.27
C TRP A 7 -3.38 5.94 -5.91
N PHE A 8 -2.80 4.87 -5.37
CA PHE A 8 -2.05 4.93 -4.11
C PHE A 8 -0.71 5.67 -4.26
N GLN A 9 -0.04 5.55 -5.42
CA GLN A 9 1.19 6.30 -5.70
C GLN A 9 0.96 7.82 -5.79
N LEU A 10 -0.25 8.25 -6.15
CA LEU A 10 -0.60 9.66 -6.29
C LEU A 10 -0.74 10.40 -4.95
N GLN A 11 -1.04 9.69 -3.86
CA GLN A 11 -1.10 10.28 -2.50
C GLN A 11 0.24 10.26 -1.75
N ALA A 12 1.24 9.54 -2.24
CA ALA A 12 2.50 9.34 -1.51
C ALA A 12 3.43 10.57 -1.47
N GLY A 13 3.15 11.61 -2.28
CA GLY A 13 3.91 12.85 -2.31
C GLY A 13 5.32 12.70 -2.91
N LEU A 14 5.60 13.47 -3.97
CA LEU A 14 6.88 13.73 -4.68
C LEU A 14 7.78 12.55 -5.13
N LEU A 15 7.70 11.36 -4.52
CA LEU A 15 8.46 10.16 -4.89
C LEU A 15 7.53 8.94 -4.78
N PRO A 16 6.99 8.44 -5.90
CA PRO A 16 6.24 7.20 -5.88
C PRO A 16 7.17 6.06 -5.49
N PHE A 17 6.78 5.29 -4.47
CA PHE A 17 7.46 4.04 -4.13
C PHE A 17 7.56 3.15 -5.36
N THR A 18 8.71 2.50 -5.53
CA THR A 18 8.83 1.37 -6.44
C THR A 18 7.92 0.23 -5.98
N GLU A 19 7.59 -0.69 -6.89
CA GLU A 19 6.70 -1.82 -6.57
C GLU A 19 7.22 -2.65 -5.39
N GLY A 20 8.54 -2.89 -5.33
CA GLY A 20 9.15 -3.64 -4.24
C GLY A 20 9.18 -2.88 -2.91
N GLU A 21 9.38 -1.56 -2.91
CA GLU A 21 9.31 -0.75 -1.69
C GLU A 21 7.89 -0.71 -1.12
N PHE A 22 6.89 -0.66 -2.00
CA PHE A 22 5.49 -0.71 -1.59
C PHE A 22 5.14 -2.07 -0.97
N GLU A 23 5.56 -3.17 -1.59
CA GLU A 23 5.33 -4.53 -1.05
C GLU A 23 6.03 -4.73 0.30
N ALA A 24 7.29 -4.31 0.43
CA ALA A 24 8.03 -4.41 1.69
C ALA A 24 7.40 -3.59 2.82
N ALA A 25 7.01 -2.34 2.55
CA ALA A 25 6.31 -1.50 3.52
C ALA A 25 4.96 -2.10 3.91
N PHE A 26 4.24 -2.66 2.93
CA PHE A 26 2.96 -3.30 3.15
C PHE A 26 3.08 -4.54 4.04
N GLU A 27 4.04 -5.43 3.76
CA GLU A 27 4.30 -6.61 4.58
C GLU A 27 4.64 -6.22 6.02
N GLN A 28 5.53 -5.23 6.20
CA GLN A 28 5.90 -4.74 7.52
C GLN A 28 4.70 -4.22 8.30
N LEU A 29 3.91 -3.31 7.73
CA LEU A 29 2.75 -2.70 8.40
C LEU A 29 1.67 -3.74 8.73
N SER A 30 1.51 -4.77 7.89
CA SER A 30 0.60 -5.89 8.18
C SER A 30 1.09 -6.75 9.35
N SER A 31 2.40 -6.98 9.46
CA SER A 31 3.00 -7.74 10.56
C SER A 31 2.88 -7.02 11.92
N GLU A 32 2.86 -5.69 11.88
CA GLU A 32 2.67 -4.84 13.05
C GLU A 32 1.19 -4.64 13.42
N ASN A 33 0.25 -5.31 12.70
CA ASN A 33 -1.21 -5.13 12.82
C ASN A 33 -1.67 -3.67 12.63
N ILE A 34 -0.90 -2.84 11.94
CA ILE A 34 -1.23 -1.44 11.65
C ILE A 34 -2.21 -1.36 10.47
N ILE A 35 -2.09 -2.28 9.52
CA ILE A 35 -2.99 -2.35 8.36
C ILE A 35 -3.57 -3.74 8.14
N MET A 36 -4.79 -3.80 7.62
CA MET A 36 -5.47 -5.03 7.23
C MET A 36 -6.11 -4.86 5.84
N ILE A 37 -6.08 -5.92 5.02
CA ILE A 37 -6.83 -5.95 3.75
C ILE A 37 -8.20 -6.57 3.98
N VAL A 38 -9.25 -5.83 3.62
CA VAL A 38 -10.62 -6.34 3.51
C VAL A 38 -11.21 -5.86 2.20
N ASP A 39 -11.78 -6.78 1.39
CA ASP A 39 -12.47 -6.48 0.14
C ASP A 39 -11.70 -5.53 -0.80
N ASP A 40 -10.43 -5.83 -1.07
CA ASP A 40 -9.48 -5.03 -1.86
C ASP A 40 -9.13 -3.64 -1.29
N LYS A 41 -9.45 -3.36 -0.02
CA LYS A 41 -9.13 -2.09 0.64
C LYS A 41 -8.12 -2.28 1.76
N VAL A 42 -7.18 -1.34 1.85
CA VAL A 42 -6.30 -1.21 3.01
C VAL A 42 -7.05 -0.44 4.09
N ILE A 43 -7.24 -1.07 5.24
CA ILE A 43 -7.83 -0.49 6.45
C ILE A 43 -6.69 -0.23 7.43
N LEU A 44 -6.59 1.00 7.91
CA LEU A 44 -5.73 1.37 9.04
C LEU A 44 -6.48 1.01 10.33
N ILE A 45 -5.84 0.23 11.21
CA ILE A 45 -6.38 -0.16 12.52
C ILE A 45 -5.91 0.81 13.60
#